data_AF-A0A3G1B068-F1
#
_entry.id   AF-A0A3G1B068-F1
#
_cell.length_a   1.000
_cell.length_b   1.000
_cell.length_c   1.000
_cell.angle_alpha   90.00
_cell.angle_beta   90.00
_cell.angle_gamma   90.00
#
_symmetry.space_group_name_H-M   'P 1'
#
loop_
_entity.id
_entity.type
_entity.pdbx_description
1 polymer ?
#
loop_
_entity_poly.entity_id
_entity_poly.type
_entity_poly.pdbx_seq_one_letter_code
_entity_poly.pdbx_strand_id
1 'polypeptide(L)'
;MWPSVSILCVLVAFANARSIPYYPPLSSDLVNHINKLNTTWKAGHNFHNTDMSYVKKLCGTFLGGPKLPERMVTPPPPWAALVHSVGRSIIEGDQ
;
A
#
# COMPACT_ATOMS: atom_id res chain seq x y z
N MET A 1 -42.97 21.05 18.29
CA MET A 1 -41.89 20.09 18.64
C MET A 1 -41.10 19.62 17.42
N TRP A 2 -41.74 19.30 16.29
CA TRP A 2 -41.08 18.84 15.06
C TRP A 2 -40.01 19.77 14.43
N PRO A 3 -40.23 21.09 14.29
CA PRO A 3 -39.24 21.95 13.62
C PRO A 3 -37.92 22.05 14.40
N SER A 4 -37.98 21.99 15.74
CA SER A 4 -36.77 22.04 16.58
C SER A 4 -35.92 20.78 16.41
N VAL A 5 -36.55 19.59 16.30
CA VAL A 5 -35.85 18.33 16.04
C VAL A 5 -35.19 18.33 14.66
N SER A 6 -35.89 18.82 13.62
CA SER A 6 -35.33 18.93 12.26
C SER A 6 -34.11 19.84 12.21
N ILE A 7 -34.17 21.01 12.86
CA ILE A 7 -33.04 21.94 12.93
C ILE A 7 -31.85 21.29 13.66
N LEU A 8 -32.10 20.60 14.77
CA LEU A 8 -31.06 19.91 15.53
C LEU A 8 -30.38 18.81 14.70
N CYS A 9 -31.16 18.03 13.95
CA CYS A 9 -30.62 17.03 13.01
C CYS A 9 -29.72 17.65 11.94
N VAL A 10 -30.13 18.77 11.34
CA VAL A 10 -29.32 19.46 10.31
C VAL A 10 -28.02 20.00 10.91
N LEU A 11 -28.08 20.61 12.10
CA LEU A 11 -26.89 21.12 12.80
C LEU A 11 -25.91 20.00 13.16
N VAL A 12 -26.41 18.85 13.62
CA VAL A 12 -25.58 17.67 13.90
C VAL A 12 -24.94 17.14 12.62
N ALA A 13 -25.67 17.05 11.51
CA ALA A 13 -25.10 16.62 10.22
C ALA A 13 -24.00 17.57 9.74
N PHE A 14 -24.21 18.89 9.85
CA PHE A 14 -23.23 19.90 9.46
C PHE A 14 -22.00 19.91 10.36
N ALA A 15 -22.16 19.74 11.67
CA ALA A 15 -21.05 19.68 12.63
C ALA A 15 -20.14 18.46 12.39
N ASN A 16 -20.69 17.38 11.81
CA ASN A 16 -19.96 16.17 11.47
C ASN A 16 -19.42 16.16 10.03
N ALA A 17 -19.69 17.20 9.25
CA ALA A 17 -19.16 17.31 7.89
C ALA A 17 -17.64 17.51 7.95
N ARG A 18 -16.89 16.43 7.78
CA ARG A 18 -15.43 16.49 7.64
C ARG A 18 -15.08 16.87 6.20
N SER A 19 -14.37 17.97 6.02
CA SER A 19 -13.69 18.24 4.76
C SER A 19 -12.49 17.30 4.64
N ILE A 20 -12.50 16.43 3.62
CA ILE A 20 -11.32 15.64 3.30
C ILE A 20 -10.37 16.58 2.55
N PRO A 21 -9.17 16.87 3.09
CA PRO A 21 -8.21 17.70 2.37
C PRO A 21 -7.85 17.01 1.05
N TYR A 22 -7.92 17.76 -0.04
CA TYR A 22 -7.49 17.28 -1.34
C TYR A 22 -5.97 17.49 -1.47
N TYR A 23 -5.25 16.41 -1.70
CA TYR A 23 -3.83 16.45 -2.04
C TYR A 23 -3.67 15.99 -3.51
N PRO A 24 -2.95 16.75 -4.35
CA PRO A 24 -2.64 16.29 -5.69
C PRO A 24 -1.93 14.93 -5.64
N PRO A 25 -2.25 13.98 -6.53
CA PRO A 25 -1.59 12.69 -6.57
C PRO A 25 -0.07 12.86 -6.67
N LEU A 26 0.68 12.04 -5.93
CA LEU A 26 2.15 12.02 -5.93
C LEU A 26 2.80 13.36 -5.53
N SER A 27 2.07 14.27 -4.89
CA SER A 27 2.61 15.53 -4.39
C SER A 27 3.45 15.34 -3.13
N SER A 28 4.38 16.26 -2.90
CA SER A 28 5.13 16.32 -1.64
C SER A 28 4.21 16.55 -0.43
N ASP A 29 3.08 17.23 -0.61
CA ASP A 29 2.11 17.45 0.46
C ASP A 29 1.44 16.15 0.90
N LEU A 30 1.11 15.25 -0.03
CA LEU A 30 0.60 13.92 0.29
C LEU A 30 1.63 13.11 1.07
N VAL A 31 2.90 13.12 0.64
CA VAL A 31 4.00 12.44 1.34
C VAL A 31 4.15 12.97 2.77
N ASN A 32 4.16 14.29 2.93
CA ASN A 32 4.26 14.95 4.23
C ASN A 32 3.06 14.66 5.12
N HIS A 33 1.84 14.63 4.55
CA HIS A 33 0.63 14.28 5.27
C HIS A 33 0.71 12.85 5.82
N ILE A 34 1.04 11.87 4.97
CA ILE A 34 1.17 10.46 5.38
C ILE A 34 2.23 10.31 6.48
N ASN A 35 3.38 10.95 6.32
CA ASN A 35 4.47 10.87 7.30
C ASN A 35 4.13 11.47 8.67
N LYS A 36 3.12 12.35 8.76
CA LYS A 36 2.58 12.91 10.02
C LYS A 36 1.57 11.99 10.70
N LEU A 37 1.00 10.99 10.01
CA LEU A 37 0.04 10.05 10.58
C LEU A 37 0.66 9.00 11.51
N ASN A 38 2.01 8.95 11.61
CA ASN A 38 2.75 7.99 12.45
C ASN A 38 2.41 6.52 12.16
N THR A 39 2.27 6.17 10.88
CA THR A 39 2.13 4.79 10.41
C THR A 39 3.42 3.99 10.58
N THR A 40 3.34 2.66 10.48
CA THR A 40 4.50 1.75 10.60
C THR A 40 5.51 1.83 9.44
N TRP A 41 5.24 2.68 8.44
CA TRP A 41 6.06 2.90 7.26
C TRP A 41 6.12 4.39 6.93
N LYS A 42 7.17 4.80 6.20
CA LYS A 42 7.37 6.18 5.73
C LYS A 42 7.10 6.29 4.22
N ALA A 43 6.37 7.33 3.83
CA ALA A 43 6.13 7.66 2.43
C ALA A 43 7.33 8.42 1.83
N GLY A 44 7.54 8.20 0.53
CA GLY A 44 8.52 8.91 -0.30
C GLY A 44 8.13 8.89 -1.78
N HIS A 45 8.85 9.66 -2.59
CA HIS A 45 8.60 9.75 -4.03
C HIS A 45 9.23 8.57 -4.78
N ASN A 46 8.39 7.76 -5.44
CA ASN A 46 8.83 6.66 -6.29
C ASN A 46 8.73 7.01 -7.78
N PHE A 47 7.77 7.86 -8.16
CA PHE A 47 7.56 8.29 -9.53
C PHE A 47 7.92 9.76 -9.67
N HIS A 48 8.74 10.08 -10.66
CA HIS A 48 9.16 11.45 -10.97
C HIS A 48 8.60 11.82 -12.35
N ASN A 49 7.93 12.98 -12.45
CA ASN A 49 7.37 13.50 -13.71
C ASN A 49 6.54 12.47 -14.50
N THR A 50 5.69 11.72 -13.80
CA THR A 50 4.92 10.61 -14.37
C THR A 50 3.44 10.96 -14.39
N ASP A 51 2.78 10.67 -15.51
CA ASP A 51 1.35 10.87 -15.63
C ASP A 51 0.54 9.81 -14.86
N MET A 52 -0.60 10.20 -14.31
CA MET A 52 -1.44 9.31 -13.51
C MET A 52 -1.98 8.12 -14.33
N SER A 53 -2.09 8.23 -15.66
CA SER A 53 -2.46 7.10 -16.52
C SER A 53 -1.44 5.96 -16.48
N TYR A 54 -0.15 6.27 -16.37
CA TYR A 54 0.89 5.26 -16.22
C TYR A 54 0.75 4.52 -14.88
N VAL A 55 0.58 5.26 -13.79
CA VAL A 55 0.41 4.68 -12.45
C VAL A 55 -0.82 3.78 -12.40
N LYS A 56 -1.94 4.18 -13.03
CA LYS A 56 -3.14 3.34 -13.12
C LYS A 56 -2.91 2.05 -13.92
N LYS A 57 -2.11 2.09 -14.99
CA LYS A 57 -1.77 0.89 -15.79
C LYS A 57 -0.97 -0.15 -15.00
N LEU A 58 -0.18 0.28 -14.02
CA LEU A 58 0.54 -0.64 -13.13
C LEU A 58 -0.42 -1.50 -12.28
N CYS A 59 -1.62 -0.98 -11.99
CA CYS A 59 -2.68 -1.69 -11.27
C CYS A 59 -3.53 -2.58 -12.21
N GLY A 60 -2.91 -3.35 -13.10
CA GLY A 60 -3.57 -4.07 -14.20
C GLY A 60 -4.30 -5.37 -13.83
N THR A 61 -4.65 -5.59 -12.56
CA THR A 61 -5.31 -6.83 -12.10
C THR A 61 -6.77 -6.59 -11.78
N PHE A 62 -7.65 -7.46 -12.28
CA PHE A 62 -9.05 -7.48 -11.88
C PHE A 62 -9.21 -8.24 -10.56
N LEU A 63 -9.82 -7.60 -9.57
CA LEU A 63 -10.15 -8.24 -8.31
C LEU A 63 -11.22 -9.32 -8.55
N GLY A 64 -10.91 -10.58 -8.27
CA GLY A 64 -11.76 -11.72 -8.64
C GLY A 64 -11.61 -12.22 -10.07
N GLY A 65 -10.61 -11.73 -10.82
CA GLY A 65 -10.30 -12.20 -12.17
C GLY A 65 -9.66 -13.59 -12.21
N PRO A 66 -9.29 -14.06 -13.43
CA PRO A 66 -8.61 -15.33 -13.62
C PRO A 66 -7.32 -15.38 -12.79
N LYS A 67 -7.18 -16.43 -11.97
CA LYS A 67 -5.95 -16.67 -11.22
C LYS A 67 -4.96 -17.43 -12.09
N LEU A 68 -3.71 -17.00 -12.08
CA LEU A 68 -2.63 -17.81 -12.65
C LEU A 68 -2.58 -19.16 -11.91
N PRO A 69 -2.21 -20.26 -12.60
CA PRO A 69 -1.97 -21.53 -11.94
C PRO A 69 -0.99 -21.34 -10.78
N GLU A 70 -1.29 -21.94 -9.63
CA GLU A 70 -0.37 -21.90 -8.50
C GLU A 70 0.94 -22.55 -8.93
N ARG A 71 2.05 -21.81 -8.79
CA ARG A 71 3.36 -22.38 -9.02
C ARG A 71 3.54 -23.46 -7.98
N MET A 72 3.50 -24.72 -8.40
CA MET A 72 4.00 -25.80 -7.57
C MET A 72 5.47 -25.45 -7.28
N VAL A 73 5.74 -25.02 -6.06
CA VAL A 73 7.11 -24.97 -5.55
C VAL A 73 7.52 -26.43 -5.48
N THR A 74 8.10 -26.93 -6.55
CA THR A 74 8.81 -28.19 -6.48
C THR A 74 9.92 -27.98 -5.46
N PRO A 75 10.03 -28.85 -4.44
CA PRO A 75 11.14 -28.74 -3.50
C PRO A 75 12.44 -28.73 -4.32
N PRO A 76 13.41 -27.88 -3.95
CA PRO A 76 14.67 -27.83 -4.66
C PRO A 76 15.26 -29.24 -4.70
N PRO A 77 15.84 -29.68 -5.83
CA PRO A 77 16.47 -30.98 -5.89
C PRO A 77 17.53 -31.10 -4.80
N PRO A 78 17.83 -32.31 -4.28
CA PRO A 78 18.71 -32.50 -3.13
C PRO A 78 20.07 -31.79 -3.26
N TRP A 79 20.62 -31.73 -4.48
CA TRP A 79 21.88 -31.02 -4.75
C TRP A 79 21.79 -29.50 -4.55
N ALA A 80 20.65 -28.88 -4.82
CA ALA A 80 20.47 -27.44 -4.64
C ALA A 80 20.36 -27.08 -3.14
N ALA A 81 19.76 -27.95 -2.34
CA ALA A 81 19.78 -27.81 -0.87
C ALA A 81 21.20 -27.96 -0.30
N LEU A 82 22.00 -28.88 -0.85
CA LEU A 82 23.41 -29.05 -0.48
C LEU A 82 24.26 -27.81 -0.82
N VAL A 83 24.08 -27.22 -2.01
CA VAL A 83 24.80 -25.97 -2.38
C VAL A 83 24.45 -24.83 -1.43
N HIS A 84 23.18 -24.68 -1.06
CA HIS A 84 22.77 -23.68 -0.06
C HIS A 84 23.33 -23.97 1.34
N SER A 85 23.41 -25.23 1.75
CA SER A 85 23.98 -25.63 3.03
C SER A 85 25.49 -25.37 3.09
N VAL A 86 26.23 -25.80 2.06
CA VAL A 86 27.68 -25.62 1.96
C VAL A 86 28.03 -24.13 1.86
N GLY A 87 27.31 -23.37 1.03
CA GLY A 87 27.52 -21.93 0.92
C GLY A 87 27.30 -21.20 2.25
N ARG A 88 26.29 -21.60 3.03
CA ARG A 88 26.03 -21.04 4.35
C ARG A 88 27.13 -21.39 5.37
N SER A 89 27.61 -22.64 5.38
CA SER A 89 28.72 -23.05 6.24
C SER A 89 30.04 -22.37 5.90
N ILE A 90 30.29 -22.01 4.63
CA ILE A 90 31.48 -21.23 4.23
C ILE A 90 31.38 -19.78 4.75
N ILE A 91 30.19 -19.17 4.70
CA ILE A 91 29.98 -17.80 5.18
C ILE A 91 30.03 -17.73 6.72
N GLU A 92 29.46 -18.72 7.41
CA GLU A 92 29.39 -18.76 8.88
C GLU A 92 30.69 -19.29 9.53
N GLY A 93 31.54 -19.98 8.76
CA GLY A 93 32.83 -20.50 9.23
C GLY A 93 34.01 -19.51 9.12
N ASP A 94 33.76 -18.28 8.67
CA ASP A 94 34.76 -17.20 8.51
C ASP A 94 34.57 -16.07 9.57
N GLN A 95 33.96 -16.41 10.72
CA GLN A 95 33.92 -15.61 11.96
C GLN A 95 34.69 -16.32 13.08
#